data_AF-A0AAE6Y4D8-F1
#
_entry.id   AF-A0AAE6Y4D8-F1
#
_cell.length_a   1.000
_cell.length_b   1.000
_cell.length_c   1.000
_cell.angle_alpha   90.00
_cell.angle_beta   90.00
_cell.angle_gamma   90.00
#
_symmetry.space_group_name_H-M   'P 1'
#
loop_
_entity.id
_entity.type
_entity.pdbx_description
1 polymer ?
#
loop_
_entity_poly.entity_id
_entity_poly.type
_entity_poly.pdbx_seq_one_letter_code
_entity_poly.pdbx_strand_id
1 'polypeptide(L)'
;MTPANTTGPGGTTLYYGDLNTPHVLQVFLELRDRASRTMSENLLQTFRQAADEGKLVVKFHFAATIDDTVGGIGSQRGLSALAAAADVGQKEFVDYLAALFAAQPFPPVDDKFSETSELLSQAGKVEGLRSAEFDRKVTDNVYLNWAGETVGSFSSFGVIGTPVLWYDGEVIPVVNADGESLALTPQEFLSELQK
;
A
#
# COMPACT_ATOMS: atom_id res chain seq x y z
N MET A 1 8.85 12.02 -11.84
CA MET A 1 7.82 12.90 -11.27
C MET A 1 7.45 12.32 -9.92
N THR A 2 7.32 13.16 -8.89
CA THR A 2 6.94 12.73 -7.54
C THR A 2 5.43 12.93 -7.38
N PRO A 3 4.67 11.89 -6.96
CA PRO A 3 3.22 12.02 -6.72
C PRO A 3 2.92 12.95 -5.55
N ALA A 4 1.73 13.56 -5.53
CA ALA A 4 1.24 14.23 -4.33
C ALA A 4 1.03 13.21 -3.19
N ASN A 5 0.89 13.73 -1.95
CA ASN A 5 0.71 12.90 -0.75
C ASN A 5 1.81 11.84 -0.55
N THR A 6 3.04 12.23 -0.90
CA THR A 6 4.27 11.48 -0.62
C THR A 6 5.18 12.23 0.36
N THR A 7 6.03 11.50 1.06
CA THR A 7 6.99 11.99 2.04
C THR A 7 8.30 11.18 1.96
N GLY A 8 9.24 11.50 2.84
CA GLY A 8 10.53 10.82 2.93
C GLY A 8 11.53 11.22 1.83
N PRO A 9 12.75 10.67 1.87
CA PRO A 9 13.78 10.92 0.86
C PRO A 9 13.26 10.60 -0.54
N GLY A 10 13.33 11.57 -1.46
CA GLY A 10 12.86 11.40 -2.83
C GLY A 10 11.33 11.33 -3.02
N GLY A 11 10.55 11.47 -1.95
CA GLY A 11 9.09 11.35 -2.01
C GLY A 11 8.62 9.94 -2.35
N THR A 12 9.29 8.91 -1.83
CA THR A 12 9.00 7.49 -2.12
C THR A 12 8.03 6.86 -1.13
N THR A 13 7.62 7.57 -0.09
CA THR A 13 6.69 7.05 0.93
C THR A 13 5.31 7.67 0.76
N LEU A 14 4.30 6.88 0.43
CA LEU A 14 2.91 7.31 0.48
C LEU A 14 2.44 7.38 1.93
N TYR A 15 1.58 8.34 2.27
CA TYR A 15 1.09 8.47 3.65
C TYR A 15 -0.39 8.80 3.74
N TYR A 16 -0.97 8.51 4.91
CA TYR A 16 -2.34 8.88 5.26
C TYR A 16 -2.37 9.47 6.68
N GLY A 17 -3.02 10.62 6.83
CA GLY A 17 -3.12 11.37 8.09
C GLY A 17 -2.21 12.61 8.15
N ASP A 18 -2.05 13.16 9.35
CA ASP A 18 -1.27 14.38 9.59
C ASP A 18 0.21 14.06 9.86
N LEU A 19 1.10 14.54 9.00
CA LEU A 19 2.55 14.36 9.17
C LEU A 19 3.13 15.03 10.43
N ASN A 20 2.38 15.90 11.11
CA ASN A 20 2.79 16.55 12.35
C ASN A 20 2.46 15.74 13.62
N THR A 21 1.75 14.61 13.48
CA THR A 21 1.51 13.72 14.62
C THR A 21 2.82 13.06 15.09
N PRO A 22 3.03 12.90 16.41
CA PRO A 22 4.28 12.35 16.92
C PRO A 22 4.45 10.85 16.64
N HIS A 23 3.36 10.12 16.46
CA HIS A 23 3.37 8.66 16.33
C HIS A 23 3.28 8.22 14.86
N VAL A 24 4.13 7.28 14.47
CA VAL A 24 4.23 6.80 13.08
C VAL A 24 3.99 5.30 13.01
N LEU A 25 3.03 4.91 12.18
CA LEU A 25 2.85 3.52 11.75
C LEU A 25 3.46 3.33 10.37
N GLN A 26 4.58 2.63 10.29
CA GLN A 26 5.17 2.18 9.03
C GLN A 26 4.50 0.86 8.62
N VAL A 27 4.00 0.79 7.38
CA VAL A 27 3.29 -0.36 6.82
C VAL A 27 4.04 -0.84 5.59
N PHE A 28 4.64 -2.02 5.67
CA PHE A 28 5.42 -2.63 4.58
C PHE A 28 4.57 -3.66 3.85
N LEU A 29 4.40 -3.52 2.53
CA LEU A 29 3.44 -4.30 1.73
C LEU A 29 3.98 -4.69 0.37
N GLU A 30 3.36 -5.70 -0.22
CA GLU A 30 3.48 -6.02 -1.64
C GLU A 30 2.11 -6.35 -2.24
N LEU A 31 1.78 -5.77 -3.40
CA LEU A 31 0.42 -5.83 -3.95
C LEU A 31 0.01 -7.22 -4.44
N ARG A 32 0.97 -8.09 -4.77
CA ARG A 32 0.70 -9.50 -5.14
C ARG A 32 0.93 -10.48 -3.99
N ASP A 33 1.29 -10.00 -2.81
CA ASP A 33 1.54 -10.84 -1.63
C ASP A 33 0.23 -11.12 -0.87
N ARG A 34 -0.08 -12.41 -0.68
CA ARG A 34 -1.32 -12.85 -0.06
C ARG A 34 -1.40 -12.45 1.42
N ALA A 35 -0.27 -12.45 2.12
CA ALA A 35 -0.25 -12.02 3.51
C ALA A 35 -0.53 -10.51 3.64
N SER A 36 -0.01 -9.70 2.70
CA SER A 36 -0.32 -8.26 2.61
C SER A 36 -1.81 -8.02 2.37
N ARG A 37 -2.45 -8.83 1.54
CA ARG A 37 -3.92 -8.82 1.38
C ARG A 37 -4.62 -9.16 2.69
N THR A 38 -4.24 -10.25 3.37
CA THR A 38 -4.84 -10.66 4.64
C THR A 38 -4.77 -9.51 5.67
N MET A 39 -3.62 -8.84 5.80
CA MET A 39 -3.50 -7.67 6.66
C MET A 39 -4.44 -6.55 6.20
N SER A 40 -4.43 -6.19 4.92
CA SER A 40 -5.24 -5.09 4.39
C SER A 40 -6.74 -5.30 4.61
N GLU A 41 -7.26 -6.51 4.35
CA GLU A 41 -8.68 -6.83 4.49
C GLU A 41 -9.18 -6.68 5.94
N ASN A 42 -8.29 -6.78 6.92
CA ASN A 42 -8.66 -6.80 8.33
C ASN A 42 -8.21 -5.56 9.13
N LEU A 43 -7.13 -4.89 8.74
CA LEU A 43 -6.53 -3.81 9.55
C LEU A 43 -6.45 -2.45 8.86
N LEU A 44 -6.59 -2.37 7.52
CA LEU A 44 -6.43 -1.08 6.81
C LEU A 44 -7.46 -0.04 7.28
N GLN A 45 -8.70 -0.46 7.54
CA GLN A 45 -9.73 0.43 8.10
C GLN A 45 -9.37 0.93 9.51
N THR A 46 -8.76 0.06 10.33
CA THR A 46 -8.31 0.41 11.68
C THR A 46 -7.19 1.45 11.64
N PHE A 47 -6.23 1.31 10.72
CA PHE A 47 -5.15 2.29 10.54
C PHE A 47 -5.72 3.64 10.14
N ARG A 48 -6.64 3.62 9.17
CA ARG A 48 -7.32 4.81 8.67
C ARG A 48 -8.07 5.53 9.80
N GLN A 49 -8.85 4.80 10.60
CA GLN A 49 -9.58 5.39 11.72
C GLN A 49 -8.63 6.01 12.75
N ALA A 50 -7.54 5.32 13.12
CA ALA A 50 -6.57 5.86 14.07
C ALA A 50 -5.91 7.15 13.54
N ALA A 51 -5.63 7.22 12.24
CA ALA A 51 -5.09 8.41 11.59
C ALA A 51 -6.11 9.55 11.49
N ASP A 52 -7.37 9.25 11.17
CA ASP A 52 -8.47 10.23 11.14
C ASP A 52 -8.73 10.84 12.52
N GLU A 53 -8.53 10.06 13.58
CA GLU A 53 -8.59 10.50 14.98
C GLU A 53 -7.33 11.28 15.43
N GLY A 54 -6.34 11.44 14.54
CA GLY A 54 -5.09 12.17 14.80
C GLY A 54 -4.09 11.41 15.67
N LYS A 55 -4.33 10.13 15.98
CA LYS A 55 -3.49 9.33 16.89
C LYS A 55 -2.12 8.99 16.29
N LEU A 56 -2.05 8.83 14.98
CA LEU A 56 -0.83 8.47 14.25
C LEU A 56 -0.90 8.92 12.79
N VAL A 57 0.24 8.83 12.10
CA VAL A 57 0.31 8.91 10.63
C VAL A 57 0.73 7.57 10.09
N VAL A 58 0.05 7.11 9.04
CA VAL A 58 0.39 5.86 8.37
C VAL A 58 1.34 6.16 7.22
N LYS A 59 2.46 5.44 7.13
CA LYS A 59 3.45 5.54 6.06
C LYS A 59 3.59 4.19 5.38
N PHE A 60 3.30 4.14 4.09
CA PHE A 60 3.28 2.91 3.30
C PHE A 60 4.56 2.75 2.49
N HIS A 61 5.16 1.57 2.56
CA HIS A 61 6.36 1.17 1.85
C HIS A 61 6.05 -0.09 1.04
N PHE A 62 6.42 -0.08 -0.24
CA PHE A 62 6.02 -1.12 -1.17
C PHE A 62 7.23 -1.88 -1.70
N ALA A 63 7.14 -3.21 -1.68
CA ALA A 63 8.07 -4.09 -2.37
C ALA A 63 7.51 -4.53 -3.74
N ALA A 64 8.38 -5.15 -4.53
CA ALA A 64 8.04 -5.85 -5.77
C ALA A 64 8.80 -7.19 -5.85
N THR A 65 8.99 -7.87 -4.72
CA THR A 65 9.76 -9.13 -4.63
C THR A 65 9.10 -10.25 -5.46
N ILE A 66 7.78 -10.23 -5.60
CA ILE A 66 7.03 -11.16 -6.45
C ILE A 66 7.28 -10.84 -7.93
N ASP A 67 7.39 -9.57 -8.32
CA ASP A 67 7.84 -9.19 -9.68
C ASP A 67 9.21 -9.82 -9.98
N ASP A 68 10.15 -9.78 -9.02
CA ASP A 68 11.49 -10.38 -9.19
C ASP A 68 11.48 -11.91 -9.18
N THR A 69 10.65 -12.55 -8.35
CA THR A 69 10.74 -14.01 -8.08
C THR A 69 9.84 -14.86 -8.96
N VAL A 70 8.61 -14.41 -9.26
CA VAL A 70 7.68 -15.15 -10.15
C VAL A 70 7.56 -14.51 -11.54
N GLY A 71 8.11 -13.31 -11.72
CA GLY A 71 8.04 -12.55 -12.96
C GLY A 71 6.79 -11.68 -13.06
N GLY A 72 6.80 -10.80 -14.07
CA GLY A 72 5.76 -9.79 -14.27
C GLY A 72 6.15 -8.43 -13.73
N ILE A 73 5.22 -7.48 -13.78
CA ILE A 73 5.41 -6.09 -13.33
C ILE A 73 4.20 -5.57 -12.53
N GLY A 74 3.32 -6.46 -12.09
CA GLY A 74 2.04 -6.12 -11.48
C GLY A 74 2.17 -5.40 -10.15
N SER A 75 3.15 -5.74 -9.30
CA SER A 75 3.39 -5.01 -8.06
C SER A 75 3.85 -3.58 -8.38
N GLN A 76 4.80 -3.40 -9.31
CA GLN A 76 5.28 -2.08 -9.71
C GLN A 76 4.20 -1.24 -10.42
N ARG A 77 3.41 -1.83 -11.33
CA ARG A 77 2.31 -1.12 -12.03
C ARG A 77 1.16 -0.78 -11.10
N GLY A 78 0.80 -1.67 -10.19
CA GLY A 78 -0.18 -1.38 -9.14
C GLY A 78 0.26 -0.21 -8.26
N LEU A 79 1.54 -0.17 -7.86
CA LEU A 79 2.10 0.96 -7.11
C LEU A 79 2.09 2.27 -7.93
N SER A 80 2.41 2.22 -9.22
CA SER A 80 2.28 3.38 -10.11
C SER A 80 0.83 3.90 -10.19
N ALA A 81 -0.17 3.02 -10.11
CA ALA A 81 -1.57 3.43 -10.12
C ALA A 81 -2.01 4.01 -8.76
N LEU A 82 -1.49 3.48 -7.65
CA LEU A 82 -1.68 4.06 -6.31
C LEU A 82 -1.09 5.47 -6.21
N ALA A 83 0.05 5.72 -6.83
CA ALA A 83 0.61 7.06 -6.96
C ALA A 83 -0.33 8.01 -7.72
N ALA A 84 -0.98 7.56 -8.80
CA ALA A 84 -1.98 8.35 -9.50
C ALA A 84 -3.21 8.63 -8.61
N ALA A 85 -3.60 7.70 -7.74
CA ALA A 85 -4.68 7.91 -6.78
C ALA A 85 -4.28 8.91 -5.68
N ALA A 86 -3.01 8.88 -5.26
CA ALA A 86 -2.47 9.82 -4.28
C ALA A 86 -2.46 11.26 -4.80
N ASP A 87 -2.36 11.49 -6.11
CA ASP A 87 -2.57 12.83 -6.69
C ASP A 87 -4.00 13.35 -6.50
N VAL A 88 -4.98 12.46 -6.49
CA VAL A 88 -6.39 12.83 -6.27
C VAL A 88 -6.62 13.15 -4.79
N GLY A 89 -6.11 12.29 -3.90
CA GLY A 89 -6.17 12.51 -2.46
C GLY A 89 -5.74 11.29 -1.65
N GLN A 90 -5.48 11.51 -0.36
CA GLN A 90 -5.07 10.43 0.55
C GLN A 90 -6.16 9.37 0.73
N LYS A 91 -7.43 9.80 0.81
CA LYS A 91 -8.57 8.90 0.95
C LYS A 91 -8.74 8.02 -0.28
N GLU A 92 -8.66 8.62 -1.46
CA GLU A 92 -8.78 7.92 -2.74
C GLU A 92 -7.64 6.91 -2.92
N PHE A 93 -6.42 7.26 -2.50
CA PHE A 93 -5.30 6.33 -2.42
C PHE A 93 -5.60 5.11 -1.51
N VAL A 94 -6.03 5.33 -0.27
CA VAL A 94 -6.28 4.22 0.68
C VAL A 94 -7.48 3.37 0.24
N ASP A 95 -8.54 3.98 -0.27
CA ASP A 95 -9.70 3.26 -0.80
C ASP A 95 -9.31 2.43 -2.05
N TYR A 96 -8.40 2.95 -2.88
CA TYR A 96 -7.89 2.21 -4.03
C TYR A 96 -6.94 1.08 -3.65
N LEU A 97 -6.10 1.27 -2.63
CA LEU A 97 -5.28 0.20 -2.05
C LEU A 97 -6.16 -0.97 -1.58
N ALA A 98 -7.24 -0.66 -0.86
CA ALA A 98 -8.22 -1.67 -0.43
C ALA A 98 -8.87 -2.38 -1.63
N ALA A 99 -9.28 -1.63 -2.65
CA ALA A 99 -9.89 -2.20 -3.86
C ALA A 99 -8.93 -3.11 -4.64
N LEU A 100 -7.65 -2.73 -4.74
CA LEU A 100 -6.63 -3.59 -5.34
C LEU A 100 -6.44 -4.86 -4.51
N PHE A 101 -6.27 -4.80 -3.18
CA PHE A 101 -6.13 -6.02 -2.39
C PHE A 101 -7.35 -6.94 -2.46
N ALA A 102 -8.57 -6.39 -2.46
CA ALA A 102 -9.80 -7.17 -2.63
C ALA A 102 -9.85 -7.91 -3.98
N ALA A 103 -9.24 -7.33 -5.01
CA ALA A 103 -9.13 -7.89 -6.36
C ALA A 103 -7.77 -8.54 -6.64
N GLN A 104 -6.94 -8.78 -5.62
CA GLN A 104 -5.58 -9.30 -5.79
C GLN A 104 -5.60 -10.59 -6.63
N PRO A 105 -4.80 -10.66 -7.71
CA PRO A 105 -4.75 -11.83 -8.55
C PRO A 105 -4.16 -13.03 -7.81
N PHE A 106 -4.70 -14.21 -8.07
CA PHE A 106 -4.21 -15.45 -7.52
C PHE A 106 -4.38 -16.59 -8.54
N PRO A 107 -3.34 -17.42 -8.77
CA PRO A 107 -2.01 -17.40 -8.13
C PRO A 107 -1.18 -16.15 -8.49
N PRO A 108 -0.12 -15.79 -7.72
CA PRO A 108 0.64 -14.55 -7.96
C PRO A 108 1.26 -14.41 -9.36
N VAL A 109 1.48 -15.54 -10.06
CA VAL A 109 1.93 -15.56 -11.47
C VAL A 109 0.89 -14.96 -12.44
N ASP A 110 -0.38 -14.88 -12.04
CA ASP A 110 -1.40 -14.15 -12.77
C ASP A 110 -1.13 -12.64 -12.63
N ASP A 111 -0.33 -12.09 -13.54
CA ASP A 111 0.15 -10.71 -13.49
C ASP A 111 -0.92 -9.66 -13.89
N LYS A 112 -2.19 -9.84 -13.49
CA LYS A 112 -3.32 -9.01 -13.94
C LYS A 112 -3.15 -7.53 -13.60
N PHE A 113 -2.45 -7.19 -12.51
CA PHE A 113 -2.15 -5.79 -12.19
C PHE A 113 -1.15 -5.13 -13.15
N SER A 114 -0.53 -5.88 -14.06
CA SER A 114 0.19 -5.30 -15.19
C SER A 114 -0.74 -4.68 -16.26
N GLU A 115 -2.03 -5.03 -16.24
CA GLU A 115 -3.01 -4.61 -17.22
C GLU A 115 -3.69 -3.29 -16.82
N THR A 116 -3.65 -2.30 -17.71
CA THR A 116 -4.34 -1.01 -17.50
C THR A 116 -5.84 -1.18 -17.30
N SER A 117 -6.46 -2.10 -18.04
CA SER A 117 -7.90 -2.41 -17.91
C SER A 117 -8.28 -2.89 -16.51
N GLU A 118 -7.46 -3.75 -15.91
CA GLU A 118 -7.69 -4.26 -14.56
C GLU A 118 -7.57 -3.13 -13.53
N LEU A 119 -6.48 -2.36 -13.59
CA LEU A 119 -6.25 -1.23 -12.69
C LEU A 119 -7.39 -0.20 -12.77
N LEU A 120 -7.82 0.17 -13.98
CA LEU A 120 -8.93 1.10 -14.18
C LEU A 120 -10.27 0.51 -13.72
N SER A 121 -10.50 -0.79 -13.93
CA SER A 121 -11.70 -1.50 -13.45
C SER A 121 -11.82 -1.40 -11.92
N GLN A 122 -10.72 -1.69 -11.20
CA GLN A 122 -10.73 -1.57 -9.74
C GLN A 122 -10.87 -0.12 -9.27
N ALA A 123 -10.26 0.83 -9.98
CA ALA A 123 -10.41 2.24 -9.67
C ALA A 123 -11.86 2.72 -9.86
N GLY A 124 -12.62 2.10 -10.76
CA GLY A 124 -14.06 2.38 -10.95
C GLY A 124 -14.94 1.99 -9.76
N LYS A 125 -14.42 1.21 -8.81
CA LYS A 125 -15.13 0.86 -7.56
C LYS A 125 -14.94 1.89 -6.45
N VAL A 126 -14.05 2.86 -6.64
CA VAL A 126 -13.73 3.90 -5.65
C VAL A 126 -14.43 5.19 -6.05
N GLU A 127 -15.35 5.65 -5.20
CA GLU A 127 -16.04 6.92 -5.40
C GLU A 127 -15.05 8.08 -5.43
N GLY A 128 -15.16 8.95 -6.44
CA GLY A 128 -14.33 10.15 -6.58
C GLY A 128 -12.95 9.93 -7.20
N LEU A 129 -12.50 8.69 -7.42
CA LEU A 129 -11.15 8.41 -7.92
C LEU A 129 -10.99 8.63 -9.43
N ARG A 130 -11.92 8.11 -10.23
CA ARG A 130 -11.82 8.13 -11.70
C ARG A 130 -12.06 9.53 -12.26
N SER A 131 -11.18 9.96 -13.14
CA SER A 131 -11.30 11.17 -13.94
C SER A 131 -10.49 11.00 -15.23
N ALA A 132 -10.69 11.84 -16.24
CA ALA A 132 -9.87 11.79 -17.46
C ALA A 132 -8.36 11.95 -17.15
N GLU A 133 -8.02 12.73 -16.12
CA GLU A 133 -6.63 12.89 -15.69
C GLU A 133 -6.08 11.63 -15.02
N PHE A 134 -6.82 11.03 -14.08
CA PHE A 134 -6.43 9.78 -13.42
C PHE A 134 -6.27 8.66 -14.45
N ASP A 135 -7.25 8.48 -15.34
CA ASP A 135 -7.25 7.45 -16.37
C ASP A 135 -6.02 7.55 -17.26
N ARG A 136 -5.68 8.78 -17.65
CA ARG A 136 -4.47 9.06 -18.43
C ARG A 136 -3.22 8.72 -17.65
N LYS A 137 -3.11 9.10 -16.36
CA LYS A 137 -1.92 8.78 -15.54
C LYS A 137 -1.68 7.28 -15.42
N VAL A 138 -2.73 6.48 -15.27
CA VAL A 138 -2.65 5.01 -15.21
C VAL A 138 -2.32 4.40 -16.59
N THR A 139 -2.96 4.90 -17.65
CA THR A 139 -2.74 4.42 -19.02
C THR A 139 -1.32 4.72 -19.51
N ASP A 140 -0.85 5.94 -19.31
CA ASP A 140 0.45 6.43 -19.75
C ASP A 140 1.59 6.02 -18.82
N ASN A 141 1.31 5.30 -17.72
CA ASN A 141 2.32 4.88 -16.74
C ASN A 141 3.14 6.06 -16.16
N VAL A 142 2.48 7.18 -15.87
CA VAL A 142 3.15 8.43 -15.46
C VAL A 142 4.09 8.24 -14.27
N TYR A 143 3.76 7.34 -13.35
CA TYR A 143 4.53 7.06 -12.13
C TYR A 143 5.33 5.77 -12.17
N LEU A 144 5.47 5.10 -13.30
CA LEU A 144 6.12 3.78 -13.36
C LEU A 144 7.61 3.84 -12.98
N ASN A 145 8.32 4.90 -13.39
CA ASN A 145 9.71 5.12 -12.99
C ASN A 145 9.83 5.38 -11.48
N TRP A 146 8.95 6.24 -10.93
CA TRP A 146 8.90 6.51 -9.49
C TRP A 146 8.58 5.24 -8.68
N ALA A 147 7.66 4.40 -9.18
CA ALA A 147 7.35 3.12 -8.54
C ALA A 147 8.56 2.19 -8.56
N GLY A 148 9.31 2.14 -9.66
CA GLY A 148 10.56 1.38 -9.77
C GLY A 148 11.62 1.83 -8.77
N GLU A 149 11.82 3.15 -8.62
CA GLU A 149 12.73 3.72 -7.62
C GLU A 149 12.27 3.39 -6.19
N THR A 150 10.96 3.45 -5.93
CA THR A 150 10.36 3.16 -4.63
C THR A 150 10.60 1.70 -4.23
N VAL A 151 10.21 0.75 -5.08
CA VAL A 151 10.41 -0.69 -4.79
C VAL A 151 11.88 -1.08 -4.78
N GLY A 152 12.71 -0.45 -5.61
CA GLY A 152 14.16 -0.67 -5.62
C GLY A 152 14.86 -0.24 -4.32
N SER A 153 14.27 0.70 -3.58
CA SER A 153 14.78 1.13 -2.26
C SER A 153 14.29 0.26 -1.10
N PHE A 154 13.34 -0.66 -1.32
CA PHE A 154 12.66 -1.40 -0.26
C PHE A 154 13.63 -2.22 0.62
N SER A 155 14.67 -2.82 0.03
CA SER A 155 15.66 -3.60 0.77
C SER A 155 16.44 -2.80 1.83
N SER A 156 16.52 -1.47 1.68
CA SER A 156 17.20 -0.59 2.64
C SER A 156 16.52 -0.54 4.01
N PHE A 157 15.24 -0.93 4.11
CA PHE A 157 14.53 -1.05 5.39
C PHE A 157 14.95 -2.30 6.18
N GLY A 158 15.65 -3.27 5.58
CA GLY A 158 16.07 -4.50 6.27
C GLY A 158 14.91 -5.42 6.67
N VAL A 159 13.74 -5.23 6.08
CA VAL A 159 12.56 -6.08 6.28
C VAL A 159 12.68 -7.33 5.40
N ILE A 160 12.43 -8.51 5.97
CA ILE A 160 12.65 -9.82 5.31
C ILE A 160 11.44 -10.36 4.52
N GLY A 161 10.31 -9.63 4.52
CA GLY A 161 9.09 -10.02 3.83
C GLY A 161 7.93 -9.07 4.12
N THR A 162 6.78 -9.33 3.53
CA THR A 162 5.57 -8.53 3.73
C THR A 162 4.42 -9.42 4.23
N PRO A 163 3.45 -8.87 4.97
CA PRO A 163 3.42 -7.52 5.52
C PRO A 163 4.24 -7.43 6.81
N VAL A 164 4.75 -6.24 7.10
CA VAL A 164 5.33 -5.90 8.41
C VAL A 164 4.79 -4.56 8.85
N LEU A 165 4.51 -4.41 10.14
CA LEU A 165 4.14 -3.13 10.75
C LEU A 165 5.21 -2.71 11.75
N TRP A 166 5.64 -1.45 11.68
CA TRP A 166 6.41 -0.83 12.76
C TRP A 166 5.64 0.34 13.34
N TYR A 167 5.42 0.32 14.65
CA TYR A 167 4.88 1.45 15.38
C TYR A 167 5.98 2.07 16.22
N ASP A 168 6.36 3.32 15.93
CA ASP A 168 7.46 4.04 16.59
C ASP A 168 8.78 3.26 16.71
N GLY A 169 9.05 2.42 15.71
CA GLY A 169 10.27 1.60 15.61
C GLY A 169 10.14 0.19 16.19
N GLU A 170 9.02 -0.14 16.84
CA GLU A 170 8.75 -1.49 17.34
C GLU A 170 7.95 -2.31 16.33
N VAL A 171 8.35 -3.57 16.13
CA VAL A 171 7.69 -4.48 15.20
C VAL A 171 6.40 -5.03 15.82
N ILE A 172 5.28 -4.90 15.09
CA ILE A 172 4.00 -5.53 15.44
C ILE A 172 3.77 -6.71 14.48
N PRO A 173 3.83 -7.97 14.96
CA PRO A 173 3.47 -9.14 14.16
C PRO A 173 1.98 -9.12 13.84
N VAL A 174 1.60 -9.16 12.56
CA VAL A 174 0.18 -9.03 12.15
C VAL A 174 -0.41 -10.21 11.42
N VAL A 175 0.42 -11.08 10.86
CA VAL A 175 -0.02 -12.33 10.23
C VAL A 175 0.68 -13.50 10.89
N ASN A 176 -0.01 -14.63 11.01
CA ASN A 176 0.59 -15.87 11.47
C ASN A 176 1.55 -16.42 10.42
N ALA A 177 2.34 -17.43 10.79
CA ALA A 177 3.31 -18.06 9.89
C ALA A 177 2.69 -18.67 8.61
N ASP A 178 1.37 -18.89 8.59
CA ASP A 178 0.63 -19.35 7.42
C ASP A 178 0.39 -18.22 6.38
N GLY A 179 0.51 -16.94 6.76
CA GLY A 179 0.19 -15.79 5.92
C GLY A 179 -1.30 -15.63 5.57
N GLU A 180 -2.17 -16.49 6.10
CA GLU A 180 -3.60 -16.56 5.77
C GLU A 180 -4.48 -16.07 6.92
N SER A 181 -3.96 -16.04 8.14
CA SER A 181 -4.67 -15.58 9.32
C SER A 181 -3.92 -14.46 10.04
N LEU A 182 -4.68 -13.56 10.67
CA LEU A 182 -4.08 -12.52 11.50
C LEU A 182 -3.50 -13.09 12.79
N ALA A 183 -2.37 -12.52 13.22
CA ALA A 183 -1.76 -12.80 14.52
C ALA A 183 -2.44 -12.05 15.67
N LEU A 184 -3.27 -11.03 15.35
CA LEU A 184 -3.98 -10.20 16.31
C LEU A 184 -5.26 -9.63 15.70
N THR A 185 -6.25 -9.36 16.54
CA THR A 185 -7.51 -8.71 16.16
C THR A 185 -7.32 -7.19 15.99
N PRO A 186 -8.23 -6.48 15.30
CA PRO A 186 -8.23 -5.02 15.25
C PRO A 186 -8.20 -4.35 16.64
N GLN A 187 -8.86 -4.94 17.63
CA GLN A 187 -8.89 -4.40 18.99
C GLN A 187 -7.54 -4.58 19.71
N GLU A 188 -6.89 -5.73 19.52
CA GLU A 188 -5.54 -5.97 20.03
C GLU A 188 -4.54 -5.03 19.34
N PHE A 189 -4.65 -4.81 18.03
CA PHE A 189 -3.84 -3.82 17.31
C PHE A 189 -3.95 -2.43 17.95
N LEU A 190 -5.18 -1.94 18.16
CA LEU A 190 -5.42 -0.65 18.79
C LEU A 190 -4.84 -0.55 20.20
N SER A 191 -4.73 -1.68 20.91
CA SER A 191 -4.13 -1.74 22.24
C SER A 191 -2.59 -1.66 22.17
N GLU A 192 -1.97 -2.19 21.12
CA GLU A 192 -0.52 -2.03 20.87
C GLU A 192 -0.14 -0.56 20.64
N LEU A 193 -1.02 0.23 20.03
CA LEU A 193 -0.78 1.66 19.78
C LEU A 193 -0.77 2.55 21.04
N GLN A 194 -1.16 2.00 22.20
CA GLN A 194 -1.25 2.73 23.46
C GLN A 194 -0.05 2.55 24.39
N LYS A 195 0.90 1.68 24.00
CA LYS A 195 2.11 1.40 24.76
C LYS A 195 3.13 2.51 24.59
#